data_AF-A0A1Q7MKT8-F1
#
_entry.id   AF-A0A1Q7MKT8-F1
#
_cell.length_a   1.000
_cell.length_b   1.000
_cell.length_c   1.000
_cell.angle_alpha   90.00
_cell.angle_beta   90.00
_cell.angle_gamma   90.00
#
_symmetry.space_group_name_H-M   'P 1'
#
loop_
_entity.id
_entity.type
_entity.pdbx_description
1 polymer ?
#
loop_
_entity_poly.entity_id
_entity_poly.type
_entity_poly.pdbx_seq_one_letter_code
_entity_poly.pdbx_strand_id
1 'polypeptide(L)'
;MHRNVKTTPAAFLEIVAPYRDDLVVAAECMFTWYWLADLCAAEGIAFVLGHALAMKAIHGGKAKNDKLDSHKIAVLLRGGLLPQAYVYPAAMRSTRDLLRRRLHLVRKRGQLLAHIQNTRAQYNLPEFERRLAYPEHRRRPGAARTLRQPHHRSRIDARAHGETAQCRRVSPPALGARHWQGAGVDDPLRDP
;
A
#
# COMPACT_ATOMS: atom_id res chain seq x y z
N MET A 1 -24.68 22.04 2.18
CA MET A 1 -23.47 22.51 2.89
C MET A 1 -22.25 22.28 2.00
N HIS A 2 -21.35 23.26 1.86
CA HIS A 2 -20.16 23.15 1.00
C HIS A 2 -18.98 23.95 1.60
N ARG A 3 -18.23 23.32 2.51
CA ARG A 3 -17.18 23.96 3.32
C ARG A 3 -16.00 23.02 3.53
N ASN A 4 -14.80 23.58 3.73
CA ASN A 4 -13.62 22.83 4.15
C ASN A 4 -13.74 22.49 5.64
N VAL A 5 -13.32 21.28 6.00
CA VAL A 5 -13.44 20.74 7.35
C VAL A 5 -12.13 20.04 7.72
N LYS A 6 -11.77 20.06 9.00
CA LYS A 6 -10.69 19.23 9.52
C LYS A 6 -11.02 17.75 9.32
N THR A 7 -10.04 16.97 8.87
CA THR A 7 -10.18 15.52 8.64
C THR A 7 -10.09 14.75 9.97
N THR A 8 -11.05 14.96 10.86
CA THR A 8 -11.16 14.26 12.15
C THR A 8 -12.56 13.69 12.36
N PRO A 9 -12.70 12.56 13.09
CA PRO A 9 -14.01 11.98 13.38
C PRO A 9 -14.97 12.97 14.05
N ALA A 10 -14.51 13.67 15.09
CA ALA A 10 -15.35 14.62 15.83
C ALA A 10 -15.89 15.75 14.94
N ALA A 11 -15.04 16.37 14.11
CA ALA A 11 -15.46 17.44 13.23
C ALA A 11 -16.42 16.94 12.14
N PHE A 12 -16.25 15.71 11.67
CA PHE A 12 -17.18 15.09 10.73
C PHE A 12 -18.55 14.87 11.37
N LEU A 13 -18.61 14.24 12.56
CA LEU A 13 -19.85 13.93 13.26
C LEU A 13 -20.66 15.18 13.62
N GLU A 14 -19.99 16.23 14.09
CA GLU A 14 -20.64 17.52 14.40
C GLU A 14 -21.34 18.10 13.16
N ILE A 15 -20.72 17.98 11.99
CA ILE A 15 -21.25 18.55 10.75
C ILE A 15 -22.41 17.74 10.19
N VAL A 16 -22.38 16.42 10.34
CA VAL A 16 -23.41 15.53 9.81
C VAL A 16 -24.57 15.31 10.77
N ALA A 17 -24.43 15.69 12.04
CA ALA A 17 -25.46 15.55 13.07
C ALA A 17 -26.86 16.04 12.65
N PRO A 18 -27.01 17.18 11.94
CA PRO A 18 -28.35 17.65 11.51
C PRO A 18 -28.99 16.83 10.38
N TYR A 19 -28.27 15.88 9.77
CA TYR A 19 -28.67 15.22 8.53
C TYR A 19 -28.79 13.69 8.66
N ARG A 20 -28.78 13.16 9.90
CA ARG A 20 -28.53 11.73 10.17
C ARG A 20 -29.51 10.76 9.52
N ASP A 21 -30.79 11.11 9.43
CA ASP A 21 -31.85 10.16 9.09
C ASP A 21 -31.76 9.61 7.65
N ASP A 22 -31.30 10.43 6.69
CA ASP A 22 -31.20 10.07 5.26
C ASP A 22 -29.80 10.32 4.67
N LEU A 23 -28.77 10.26 5.51
CA LEU A 23 -27.40 10.56 5.09
C LEU A 23 -26.75 9.39 4.35
N VAL A 24 -26.31 9.65 3.13
CA VAL A 24 -25.33 8.83 2.43
C VAL A 24 -24.03 9.60 2.27
N VAL A 25 -22.92 8.98 2.69
CA VAL A 25 -21.57 9.55 2.60
C VAL A 25 -20.86 8.91 1.43
N ALA A 26 -20.29 9.73 0.56
CA ALA A 26 -19.42 9.25 -0.51
C ALA A 26 -18.04 9.87 -0.45
N ALA A 27 -17.02 9.07 -0.78
CA ALA A 27 -15.65 9.51 -0.93
C ALA A 27 -15.05 8.97 -2.23
N GLU A 28 -14.18 9.75 -2.87
CA GLU A 28 -13.34 9.21 -3.94
C GLU A 28 -12.35 8.19 -3.34
N CYS A 29 -12.04 7.12 -4.09
CA CYS A 29 -11.04 6.12 -3.73
C CYS A 29 -9.61 6.70 -3.73
N MET A 30 -9.31 7.56 -2.77
CA MET A 30 -7.99 8.08 -2.42
C MET A 30 -7.33 7.22 -1.34
N PHE A 31 -6.19 7.65 -0.80
CA PHE A 31 -5.46 6.87 0.21
C PHE A 31 -6.17 6.85 1.59
N THR A 32 -6.98 7.87 1.91
CA THR A 32 -7.41 8.17 3.28
C THR A 32 -8.87 7.81 3.59
N TRP A 33 -9.53 6.93 2.83
CA TRP A 33 -10.95 6.63 3.05
C TRP A 33 -11.23 5.61 4.18
N TYR A 34 -10.23 4.84 4.65
CA TYR A 34 -10.46 3.75 5.61
C TYR A 34 -11.13 4.22 6.90
N TRP A 35 -10.58 5.26 7.52
CA TRP A 35 -11.11 5.78 8.77
C TRP A 35 -12.54 6.30 8.61
N LEU A 36 -12.86 6.89 7.47
CA LEU A 36 -14.20 7.42 7.19
C LEU A 36 -15.20 6.28 6.97
N ALA A 37 -14.81 5.24 6.22
CA ALA A 37 -15.65 4.06 6.04
C ALA A 37 -15.88 3.33 7.37
N ASP A 38 -14.86 3.21 8.21
CA ASP A 38 -14.97 2.56 9.52
C ASP A 38 -15.84 3.39 10.48
N LEU A 39 -15.67 4.71 10.47
CA LEU A 39 -16.52 5.63 11.23
C LEU A 39 -17.98 5.55 10.77
N CYS A 40 -18.23 5.60 9.47
CA CYS A 40 -19.58 5.45 8.92
C CYS A 40 -20.19 4.10 9.31
N ALA A 41 -19.43 3.00 9.24
CA ALA A 41 -19.91 1.69 9.68
C ALA A 41 -20.24 1.65 11.18
N ALA A 42 -19.40 2.24 12.03
CA ALA A 42 -19.64 2.31 13.47
C ALA A 42 -20.86 3.17 13.83
N GLU A 43 -21.15 4.18 13.02
CA GLU A 43 -22.22 5.15 13.24
C GLU A 43 -23.53 4.80 12.51
N GLY A 44 -23.57 3.66 11.81
CA GLY A 44 -24.73 3.23 11.01
C GLY A 44 -25.01 4.11 9.78
N ILE A 45 -24.02 4.84 9.27
CA ILE A 45 -24.15 5.72 8.11
C ILE A 45 -23.82 4.95 6.82
N ALA A 46 -24.68 5.04 5.82
CA ALA A 46 -24.42 4.45 4.50
C ALA A 46 -23.19 5.09 3.85
N PHE A 47 -22.23 4.27 3.43
CA PHE A 47 -20.97 4.72 2.83
C PHE A 47 -20.78 4.15 1.42
N VAL A 48 -20.45 5.02 0.46
CA VAL A 48 -20.19 4.66 -0.94
C VAL A 48 -18.80 5.14 -1.35
N LEU A 49 -18.01 4.26 -1.97
CA LEU A 49 -16.69 4.59 -2.46
C LEU A 49 -16.72 4.81 -3.97
N GLY A 50 -16.27 5.96 -4.45
CA GLY A 50 -16.17 6.29 -5.88
C GLY A 50 -14.91 5.71 -6.53
N HIS A 51 -15.04 5.08 -7.70
CA HIS A 51 -13.93 4.50 -8.43
C HIS A 51 -13.01 5.55 -9.06
N ALA A 52 -11.77 5.67 -8.57
CA ALA A 52 -10.85 6.75 -8.91
C ALA A 52 -10.60 6.96 -10.42
N LEU A 53 -10.40 5.89 -11.20
CA LEU A 53 -10.16 6.03 -12.65
C LEU A 53 -11.40 6.50 -13.41
N ALA A 54 -12.59 6.06 -12.98
CA ALA A 54 -13.85 6.43 -13.62
C ALA A 54 -14.23 7.87 -13.22
N MET A 55 -14.01 8.25 -11.96
CA MET A 55 -14.11 9.62 -11.49
C MET A 55 -13.20 10.55 -12.30
N LYS A 56 -11.94 10.17 -12.57
CA LYS A 56 -11.03 10.97 -13.40
C LYS A 56 -11.56 11.20 -14.83
N ALA A 57 -12.23 10.20 -15.42
CA ALA A 57 -12.81 10.33 -16.76
C ALA A 57 -14.01 11.29 -16.79
N ILE A 58 -14.82 11.31 -15.72
CA ILE A 58 -15.98 12.22 -15.58
C ILE A 58 -15.53 13.63 -15.17
N HIS A 59 -14.48 13.71 -14.36
CA HIS A 59 -14.08 14.92 -13.65
C HIS A 59 -12.88 15.64 -14.27
N GLY A 60 -12.12 15.05 -15.21
CA GLY A 60 -10.79 15.48 -15.67
C GLY A 60 -10.64 16.85 -16.36
N GLY A 61 -11.25 17.91 -15.84
CA GLY A 61 -11.04 19.30 -16.22
C GLY A 61 -9.73 19.86 -15.68
N LYS A 62 -9.26 20.96 -16.29
CA LYS A 62 -7.97 21.60 -15.97
C LYS A 62 -7.86 22.16 -14.54
N ALA A 63 -8.98 22.42 -13.87
CA ALA A 63 -9.00 23.00 -12.52
C ALA A 63 -9.45 21.94 -11.49
N LYS A 64 -8.51 21.48 -10.65
CA LYS A 64 -8.78 20.58 -9.53
C LYS A 64 -9.07 21.41 -8.28
N ASN A 65 -10.25 21.23 -7.67
CA ASN A 65 -10.62 21.96 -6.46
C ASN A 65 -11.53 21.07 -5.62
N ASP A 66 -11.13 20.71 -4.40
CA ASP A 66 -11.86 19.82 -3.48
C ASP A 66 -13.34 20.22 -3.33
N LYS A 67 -13.63 21.52 -3.46
CA LYS A 67 -15.00 22.03 -3.51
C LYS A 67 -15.79 21.52 -4.73
N LEU A 68 -15.25 21.72 -5.93
CA LEU A 68 -15.90 21.25 -7.15
C LEU A 68 -16.00 19.71 -7.17
N ASP A 69 -14.99 19.03 -6.64
CA ASP A 69 -14.90 17.57 -6.59
C ASP A 69 -15.99 17.01 -5.67
N SER A 70 -16.13 17.53 -4.45
CA SER A 70 -17.15 17.10 -3.48
C SER A 70 -18.58 17.38 -3.97
N HIS A 71 -18.82 18.53 -4.61
CA HIS A 71 -20.13 18.83 -5.19
C HIS A 71 -20.50 17.85 -6.31
N LYS A 72 -19.58 17.56 -7.24
CA LYS A 72 -19.83 16.61 -8.34
C LYS A 72 -20.08 15.20 -7.82
N ILE A 73 -19.32 14.74 -6.82
CA ILE A 73 -19.55 13.44 -6.19
C ILE A 73 -20.95 13.39 -5.58
N ALA A 74 -21.39 14.43 -4.87
CA ALA A 74 -22.72 14.49 -4.27
C ALA A 74 -23.84 14.47 -5.32
N VAL A 75 -23.67 15.15 -6.45
CA VAL A 75 -24.64 15.14 -7.57
C VAL A 75 -24.71 13.75 -8.22
N LEU A 76 -23.57 13.14 -8.52
CA LEU A 76 -23.51 11.79 -9.11
C LEU A 76 -24.11 10.74 -8.17
N LEU A 77 -23.82 10.84 -6.87
CA LEU A 77 -24.40 9.95 -5.86
C LEU A 77 -25.91 10.09 -5.81
N ARG A 78 -26.44 11.32 -5.75
CA ARG A 78 -27.88 11.60 -5.73
C ARG A 78 -28.59 11.07 -6.98
N GLY A 79 -27.92 11.13 -8.14
CA GLY A 79 -28.44 10.60 -9.39
C GLY A 79 -28.26 9.10 -9.59
N GLY A 80 -27.61 8.37 -8.67
CA GLY A 80 -27.28 6.95 -8.84
C GLY A 80 -26.23 6.69 -9.94
N LEU A 81 -25.53 7.73 -10.40
CA LEU A 81 -24.56 7.70 -11.49
C LEU A 81 -23.11 7.70 -11.01
N LEU A 82 -22.86 7.46 -9.73
CA LEU A 82 -21.50 7.40 -9.19
C LEU A 82 -20.88 6.02 -9.50
N PRO A 83 -19.84 5.92 -10.36
CA PRO A 83 -19.05 4.71 -10.49
C PRO A 83 -18.55 4.23 -9.12
N GLN A 84 -19.06 3.09 -8.67
CA GLN A 84 -18.73 2.57 -7.34
C GLN A 84 -17.49 1.68 -7.39
N ALA A 85 -16.68 1.76 -6.35
CA ALA A 85 -15.60 0.85 -6.05
C ALA A 85 -15.97 0.03 -4.81
N TYR A 86 -15.41 -1.18 -4.74
CA TYR A 86 -15.67 -2.06 -3.60
C TYR A 86 -15.02 -1.53 -2.31
N VAL A 87 -15.85 -1.34 -1.28
CA VAL A 87 -15.44 -0.96 0.08
C VAL A 87 -14.96 -2.23 0.79
N TYR A 88 -13.64 -2.43 0.83
CA TYR A 88 -13.08 -3.58 1.51
C TYR A 88 -13.35 -3.51 3.04
N PRO A 89 -13.85 -4.59 3.66
CA PRO A 89 -13.97 -4.69 5.11
C PRO A 89 -12.61 -4.55 5.79
N ALA A 90 -12.58 -3.97 7.00
CA ALA A 90 -11.35 -3.70 7.74
C ALA A 90 -10.43 -4.94 7.84
N ALA A 91 -10.99 -6.12 8.10
CA ALA A 91 -10.27 -7.38 8.22
C ALA A 91 -9.47 -7.79 6.96
N MET A 92 -9.88 -7.35 5.76
CA MET A 92 -9.25 -7.72 4.49
C MET A 92 -8.25 -6.67 3.97
N ARG A 93 -8.23 -5.46 4.55
CA ARG A 93 -7.44 -4.34 4.02
C ARG A 93 -5.94 -4.56 4.16
N SER A 94 -5.49 -5.19 5.25
CA SER A 94 -4.07 -5.48 5.51
C SER A 94 -3.45 -6.33 4.38
N THR A 95 -4.12 -7.42 4.01
CA THR A 95 -3.71 -8.31 2.91
C THR A 95 -3.70 -7.56 1.57
N ARG A 96 -4.76 -6.81 1.28
CA ARG A 96 -4.83 -5.99 0.06
C ARG A 96 -3.67 -5.00 -0.02
N ASP A 97 -3.37 -4.30 1.06
CA ASP A 97 -2.33 -3.28 1.11
C ASP A 97 -0.95 -3.88 0.94
N LEU A 98 -0.71 -5.04 1.55
CA LEU A 98 0.51 -5.81 1.37
C LEU A 98 0.72 -6.16 -0.11
N LEU A 99 -0.30 -6.72 -0.76
CA LEU A 99 -0.24 -7.11 -2.18
C LEU A 99 -0.01 -5.89 -3.09
N ARG A 100 -0.68 -4.77 -2.82
CA ARG A 100 -0.49 -3.51 -3.58
C ARG A 100 0.92 -2.95 -3.41
N ARG A 101 1.46 -2.94 -2.19
CA ARG A 101 2.84 -2.50 -1.91
C ARG A 101 3.84 -3.41 -2.60
N ARG A 102 3.65 -4.73 -2.52
CA ARG A 102 4.48 -5.71 -3.23
C ARG A 102 4.47 -5.46 -4.74
N LEU A 103 3.29 -5.29 -5.34
CA LEU A 103 3.17 -5.01 -6.77
C LEU A 103 3.91 -3.73 -7.18
N HIS A 104 3.78 -2.66 -6.38
CA HIS A 104 4.50 -1.41 -6.62
C HIS A 104 6.02 -1.61 -6.62
N LEU A 105 6.55 -2.27 -5.59
CA LEU A 105 7.99 -2.52 -5.46
C LEU A 105 8.53 -3.46 -6.55
N VAL A 106 7.76 -4.48 -6.93
CA VAL A 106 8.12 -5.38 -8.04
C VAL A 106 8.19 -4.62 -9.37
N ARG A 107 7.24 -3.72 -9.63
CA ARG A 107 7.27 -2.87 -10.84
C ARG A 107 8.49 -1.94 -10.84
N LYS A 108 8.80 -1.31 -9.71
CA LYS A 108 10.01 -0.46 -9.56
C LYS A 108 11.29 -1.25 -9.81
N ARG A 109 11.39 -2.46 -9.25
CA ARG A 109 12.52 -3.37 -9.53
C ARG A 109 12.63 -3.69 -11.02
N GLY A 110 11.52 -4.01 -11.69
CA GLY A 110 11.52 -4.28 -13.14
C GLY A 110 12.01 -3.09 -13.96
N GLN A 111 11.51 -1.88 -13.65
CA GLN A 111 11.94 -0.64 -14.30
C GLN A 111 13.45 -0.40 -14.13
N LEU A 112 13.99 -0.61 -12.93
CA LEU A 112 15.41 -0.40 -12.66
C LEU A 112 16.29 -1.41 -13.41
N LEU A 113 15.88 -2.68 -13.46
CA LEU A 113 16.59 -3.72 -14.22
C LEU A 113 16.58 -3.43 -15.72
N ALA A 114 15.44 -3.01 -16.28
CA ALA A 114 15.34 -2.62 -17.67
C ALA A 114 16.23 -1.41 -17.97
N HIS A 115 16.27 -0.43 -17.07
CA HIS A 115 17.12 0.75 -17.24
C HIS A 115 18.62 0.37 -17.30
N ILE A 116 19.08 -0.53 -16.43
CA ILE A 116 20.46 -1.05 -16.45
C ILE A 116 20.77 -1.74 -17.80
N GLN A 117 19.85 -2.54 -18.32
CA GLN A 117 20.00 -3.19 -19.63
C GLN A 117 20.06 -2.17 -20.76
N ASN A 118 19.18 -1.16 -20.74
CA ASN A 118 19.15 -0.10 -21.75
C ASN A 118 20.44 0.73 -21.76
N THR A 119 20.98 1.10 -20.59
CA THR A 119 22.27 1.82 -20.52
C THR A 119 23.38 1.00 -21.16
N ARG A 120 23.38 -0.32 -20.97
CA ARG A 120 24.40 -1.20 -21.56
C ARG A 120 24.28 -1.28 -23.09
N ALA A 121 23.06 -1.40 -23.59
CA ALA A 121 22.77 -1.35 -25.03
C ALA A 121 23.15 0.00 -25.65
N GLN A 122 22.93 1.13 -24.95
CA GLN A 122 23.32 2.47 -25.39
C GLN A 122 24.83 2.59 -25.68
N TYR A 123 25.66 1.88 -24.92
CA TYR A 123 27.11 1.83 -25.14
C TYR A 123 27.56 0.65 -26.01
N ASN A 124 26.64 -0.04 -26.68
CA ASN A 124 26.90 -1.24 -27.49
C ASN A 124 27.77 -2.29 -26.79
N LEU A 125 27.54 -2.48 -25.48
CA LEU A 125 28.27 -3.46 -24.67
C LEU A 125 27.63 -4.85 -24.79
N PRO A 126 28.42 -5.95 -24.69
CA PRO A 126 27.89 -7.30 -24.78
C PRO A 126 26.87 -7.56 -23.68
N GLU A 127 25.86 -8.38 -23.95
CA GLU A 127 24.79 -8.70 -23.00
C GLU A 127 25.31 -9.24 -21.66
N PHE A 128 24.46 -9.20 -20.63
CA PHE A 128 24.79 -9.85 -19.37
C PHE A 128 24.80 -11.37 -19.55
N GLU A 129 25.88 -12.03 -19.09
CA GLU A 129 26.00 -13.50 -19.08
C GLU A 129 24.80 -14.19 -18.39
N ARG A 130 24.18 -13.51 -17.41
CA ARG A 130 23.08 -14.05 -16.62
C ARG A 130 22.01 -13.00 -16.35
N ARG A 131 20.78 -13.48 -16.15
CA ARG A 131 19.62 -12.61 -15.89
C ARG A 131 19.73 -11.93 -14.52
N LEU A 132 19.85 -10.59 -14.52
CA LEU A 132 19.95 -9.76 -13.31
C LEU A 132 18.71 -9.80 -12.39
N ALA A 133 17.61 -10.40 -12.85
CA ALA A 133 16.44 -10.62 -12.01
C ALA A 133 16.80 -11.43 -10.76
N TYR A 134 17.68 -12.42 -10.85
CA TYR A 134 18.03 -13.26 -9.71
C TYR A 134 19.10 -12.59 -8.82
N PRO A 135 18.89 -12.45 -7.49
CA PRO A 135 19.82 -11.78 -6.58
C PRO A 135 21.26 -12.29 -6.65
N GLU A 136 21.45 -13.60 -6.82
CA GLU A 136 22.73 -14.30 -6.96
C GLU A 136 23.55 -13.80 -8.16
N HIS A 137 22.88 -13.35 -9.22
CA HIS A 137 23.54 -12.86 -10.44
C HIS A 137 24.03 -11.41 -10.32
N ARG A 138 23.62 -10.68 -9.27
CA ARG A 138 23.98 -9.26 -9.08
C ARG A 138 25.29 -9.05 -8.32
N ARG A 139 25.80 -10.08 -7.63
CA ARG A 139 26.97 -9.97 -6.73
C ARG A 139 28.33 -10.09 -7.42
N ARG A 140 28.38 -10.26 -8.75
CA ARG A 140 29.65 -10.52 -9.46
C ARG A 140 30.37 -9.22 -9.87
N PRO A 141 31.70 -9.11 -9.65
CA PRO A 141 32.48 -7.92 -9.98
C PRO A 141 32.73 -7.84 -11.49
N GLY A 142 31.73 -7.37 -12.24
CA GLY A 142 31.81 -7.22 -13.69
C GLY A 142 30.82 -6.21 -14.25
N ALA A 143 29.64 -6.08 -13.63
CA ALA A 143 28.62 -5.13 -14.06
C ALA A 143 29.07 -3.66 -13.97
N ALA A 144 29.91 -3.32 -12.98
CA ALA A 144 30.45 -1.97 -12.80
C ALA A 144 31.80 -1.72 -13.52
N ARG A 145 32.46 -2.77 -14.03
CA ARG A 145 33.83 -2.66 -14.58
C ARG A 145 33.88 -2.21 -16.04
N THR A 146 32.76 -2.23 -16.77
CA THR A 146 32.73 -1.95 -18.21
C THR A 146 32.71 -0.44 -18.54
N LEU A 147 32.39 0.43 -17.58
CA LEU A 147 32.48 1.88 -17.77
C LEU A 147 33.94 2.32 -17.63
N ARG A 148 34.61 2.52 -18.77
CA ARG A 148 36.04 2.80 -18.90
C ARG A 148 36.46 4.18 -18.38
N GLN A 149 35.52 5.05 -17.97
CA GLN A 149 35.79 6.43 -17.59
C GLN A 149 36.02 6.60 -16.07
N PRO A 150 37.20 7.11 -15.62
CA PRO A 150 37.56 7.19 -14.20
C PRO A 150 36.71 8.18 -13.37
N HIS A 151 36.19 9.24 -13.98
CA HIS A 151 35.63 10.42 -13.28
C HIS A 151 34.16 10.26 -12.82
N HIS A 152 33.45 9.22 -13.27
CA HIS A 152 32.06 8.93 -12.85
C HIS A 152 31.91 7.65 -12.00
N ARG A 153 33.02 7.08 -11.49
CA ARG A 153 32.99 5.86 -10.65
C ARG A 153 32.34 6.04 -9.29
N SER A 154 31.99 7.25 -8.89
CA SER A 154 31.30 7.48 -7.63
C SER A 154 29.79 7.25 -7.79
N ARG A 155 29.26 6.30 -6.99
CA ARG A 155 27.84 6.09 -6.65
C ARG A 155 27.03 5.02 -7.42
N ILE A 156 27.61 3.85 -7.71
CA ILE A 156 26.80 2.62 -7.93
C ILE A 156 27.26 1.49 -6.99
N ASP A 157 27.57 1.84 -5.75
CA ASP A 157 27.54 0.90 -4.63
C ASP A 157 26.35 1.28 -3.76
N ALA A 158 25.15 0.84 -4.16
CA ALA A 158 24.08 0.70 -3.18
C ALA A 158 24.49 -0.44 -2.25
N ARG A 159 25.28 -0.10 -1.22
CA ARG A 159 25.51 -0.97 -0.07
C ARG A 159 24.14 -1.28 0.50
N ALA A 160 23.61 -2.44 0.13
CA ALA A 160 22.62 -3.14 0.94
C ALA A 160 23.34 -3.62 2.21
N HIS A 161 23.76 -2.69 3.06
CA HIS A 161 23.83 -2.93 4.49
C HIS A 161 22.39 -2.89 4.99
N GLY A 162 21.62 -3.89 4.56
CA GLY A 162 20.57 -4.39 5.41
C GLY A 162 21.31 -5.06 6.54
N GLU A 163 21.46 -4.35 7.66
CA GLU A 163 21.49 -5.03 8.95
C GLU A 163 20.37 -6.06 8.89
N THR A 164 20.80 -7.30 8.80
CA THR A 164 19.97 -8.42 9.16
C THR A 164 19.59 -8.12 10.60
N ALA A 165 18.36 -7.66 10.82
CA ALA A 165 17.66 -7.91 12.06
C ALA A 165 17.56 -9.44 12.16
N GLN A 166 18.67 -10.03 12.58
CA GLN A 166 18.75 -11.40 12.96
C GLN A 166 17.87 -11.46 14.21
N CYS A 167 16.63 -11.90 14.02
CA CYS A 167 15.81 -12.42 15.09
C CYS A 167 16.58 -13.62 15.65
N ARG A 168 17.53 -13.35 16.55
CA ARG A 168 18.18 -14.36 17.36
C ARG A 168 17.07 -14.94 18.21
N ARG A 169 16.71 -16.20 17.96
CA ARG A 169 16.12 -17.02 19.03
C ARG A 169 17.15 -17.02 20.15
N VAL A 170 16.86 -16.27 21.20
CA VAL A 170 17.57 -16.43 22.46
C VAL A 170 17.06 -17.75 23.02
N SER A 171 17.80 -18.82 22.78
CA SER A 171 17.61 -20.04 23.57
C SER A 171 18.03 -19.72 25.00
N PRO A 172 17.14 -19.85 26.01
CA PRO A 172 17.56 -19.68 27.39
C PRO A 172 18.58 -20.77 27.75
N PRO A 173 19.60 -20.46 28.58
CA PRO A 173 20.58 -21.44 29.01
C PRO A 173 19.92 -22.53 29.86
N ALA A 174 20.35 -23.77 29.63
CA ALA A 174 19.92 -24.95 30.35
C ALA A 174 20.20 -24.81 31.85
N LEU A 175 19.17 -24.55 32.64
CA LEU A 175 19.19 -24.73 34.09
C LEU A 175 18.69 -26.15 34.39
N GLY A 176 19.49 -26.86 35.17
CA GLY A 176 19.42 -28.29 35.42
C GLY A 176 18.08 -28.81 35.92
N ALA A 177 17.88 -30.10 35.65
CA ALA A 177 16.76 -30.91 36.10
C ALA A 177 16.44 -30.72 37.59
N ARG A 178 15.22 -30.22 37.87
CA ARG A 178 14.48 -30.57 39.07
C ARG A 178 13.01 -30.78 38.71
N HIS A 179 12.63 -32.05 38.76
CA HIS A 179 11.33 -32.62 39.09
C HIS A 179 10.22 -31.61 39.43
N TRP A 180 9.18 -31.51 38.60
CA TRP A 180 7.81 -31.16 39.01
C TRP A 180 6.81 -31.92 38.13
N GLN A 181 6.01 -32.75 38.79
CA GLN A 181 4.94 -33.58 38.24
C GLN A 181 3.70 -32.73 37.95
N GLY A 182 3.01 -33.06 36.85
CA GLY A 182 1.54 -33.06 36.74
C GLY A 182 0.79 -31.73 36.64
N ALA A 183 0.16 -31.50 35.49
CA ALA A 183 -1.26 -31.14 35.36
C ALA A 183 -1.62 -31.06 33.86
N GLY A 184 -2.53 -31.92 33.39
CA GLY A 184 -3.07 -31.90 32.04
C GLY A 184 -4.07 -30.75 31.86
N VAL A 185 -4.16 -30.23 30.64
CA VAL A 185 -5.29 -29.41 30.19
C VAL A 185 -5.58 -29.74 28.72
N ASP A 186 -6.84 -30.09 28.50
CA ASP A 186 -7.47 -30.57 27.27
C ASP A 186 -7.45 -29.59 26.09
N ASP A 187 -7.41 -30.15 24.88
CA ASP A 187 -7.53 -29.47 23.57
C ASP A 187 -9.02 -29.36 23.16
N PRO A 188 -9.62 -28.16 23.05
CA PRO A 188 -11.04 -28.01 22.79
C PRO A 188 -11.35 -27.57 21.35
N LEU A 189 -10.67 -28.13 20.34
CA LEU A 189 -11.06 -27.94 18.94
C LEU A 189 -10.99 -29.25 18.15
N ARG A 190 -11.80 -30.22 18.60
CA ARG A 190 -12.26 -31.32 17.76
C ARG A 190 -13.78 -31.26 17.63
N ASP A 191 -14.20 -30.94 16.40
CA ASP A 191 -15.46 -31.33 15.75
C ASP A 191 -16.76 -30.60 16.17
N PRO A 192 -17.82 -30.64 15.32
CA PRO A 192 -18.08 -31.58 14.21
C PRO A 192 -18.14 -31.00 12.78
#